data_AF-A0A533VC04-F1
#
_entry.id   AF-A0A533VC04-F1
#
_cell.length_a   1.000
_cell.length_b   1.000
_cell.length_c   1.000
_cell.angle_alpha   90.00
_cell.angle_beta   90.00
_cell.angle_gamma   90.00
#
_symmetry.space_group_name_H-M   'P 1'
#
loop_
_entity.id
_entity.type
_entity.pdbx_description
1 polymer ?
#
loop_
_entity_poly.entity_id
_entity_poly.type
_entity_poly.pdbx_seq_one_letter_code
_entity_poly.pdbx_strand_id
1 'polypeptide(L)'
;MKISELCKMIEDSIHSGKYPLEDQQREYANSVKVINRSDSEDLKSTDIRIEVRIQNLYTINNYLPNIEHLPGIIEMDILDSFKILCRRSERISSDTITIN
;
A
#
# COMPACT_ATOMS: atom_id res chain seq x y z
N MET A 1 1.31 9.19 17.19
CA MET A 1 1.81 8.86 15.85
C MET A 1 0.75 9.31 14.88
N LYS A 2 1.14 10.05 13.84
CA LYS A 2 0.21 10.48 12.79
C LYS A 2 -0.01 9.37 11.77
N ILE A 3 -1.16 9.34 11.10
CA ILE A 3 -1.43 8.38 10.04
C ILE A 3 -0.44 8.58 8.89
N SER A 4 -0.13 9.83 8.51
CA SER A 4 0.86 10.12 7.47
C SER A 4 2.26 9.61 7.81
N GLU A 5 2.67 9.67 9.08
CA GLU A 5 3.96 9.15 9.55
C GLU A 5 4.00 7.63 9.42
N LEU A 6 2.94 6.93 9.84
CA LEU A 6 2.83 5.48 9.67
C LEU A 6 2.87 5.09 8.18
N CYS A 7 2.11 5.79 7.33
CA CYS A 7 2.11 5.57 5.89
C CYS A 7 3.52 5.69 5.31
N LYS A 8 4.25 6.76 5.70
CA LYS A 8 5.61 6.98 5.23
C LYS A 8 6.58 5.91 5.71
N MET A 9 6.49 5.49 6.97
CA MET A 9 7.33 4.41 7.51
C MET A 9 7.13 3.09 6.75
N ILE A 10 5.89 2.77 6.37
CA ILE A 10 5.58 1.55 5.63
C ILE A 10 6.07 1.67 4.18
N GLU A 11 5.84 2.82 3.53
CA GLU A 11 6.37 3.13 2.20
C GLU A 11 7.89 2.96 2.15
N ASP A 12 8.61 3.59 3.09
CA ASP A 12 10.07 3.52 3.17
C ASP A 12 10.55 2.09 3.46
N SER A 13 9.81 1.33 4.27
CA SER A 13 10.12 -0.09 4.53
C SER A 13 9.98 -0.97 3.29
N ILE A 14 9.00 -0.68 2.41
CA ILE A 14 8.86 -1.37 1.12
C ILE A 14 10.01 -0.97 0.20
N HIS A 15 10.32 0.33 0.10
CA HIS A 15 11.42 0.84 -0.74
C HIS A 15 12.77 0.27 -0.32
N SER A 16 13.02 0.13 0.99
CA SER A 16 14.28 -0.38 1.52
C SER A 16 14.42 -1.91 1.43
N GLY A 17 13.40 -2.62 0.93
CA GLY A 17 13.41 -4.08 0.86
C GLY A 17 13.34 -4.77 2.22
N LYS A 18 12.74 -4.14 3.23
CA LYS A 18 12.58 -4.74 4.58
C LYS A 18 11.74 -6.03 4.54
N TYR A 19 10.80 -6.11 3.60
CA TYR A 19 9.92 -7.26 3.43
C TYR A 19 10.48 -8.23 2.39
N PRO A 20 10.25 -9.55 2.56
CA PRO A 20 10.57 -10.53 1.53
C PRO A 20 9.63 -10.34 0.34
N LEU A 21 10.14 -9.72 -0.72
CA LEU A 21 9.44 -9.49 -1.98
C LEU A 21 9.98 -10.43 -3.07
N GLU A 22 9.09 -10.92 -3.93
CA GLU A 22 9.46 -11.63 -5.15
C GLU A 22 10.12 -10.66 -6.15
N ASP A 23 10.94 -11.15 -7.06
CA ASP A 23 11.74 -10.31 -7.97
C ASP A 23 10.90 -9.29 -8.75
N GLN A 24 9.74 -9.72 -9.23
CA GLN A 24 8.79 -8.89 -9.93
C GLN A 24 8.15 -7.80 -9.05
N GLN A 25 7.91 -8.11 -7.77
CA GLN A 25 7.40 -7.12 -6.81
C GLN A 25 8.48 -6.07 -6.51
N ARG A 26 9.77 -6.44 -6.54
CA ARG A 26 10.88 -5.48 -6.33
C ARG A 26 10.95 -4.42 -7.44
N GLU A 27 10.57 -4.76 -8.67
CA GLU A 27 10.52 -3.80 -9.78
C GLU A 27 9.57 -2.62 -9.48
N TYR A 28 8.49 -2.89 -8.77
CA TYR A 28 7.50 -1.89 -8.39
C TYR A 28 7.75 -1.25 -7.03
N ALA A 29 8.64 -1.81 -6.19
CA ALA A 29 8.86 -1.37 -4.82
C ALA A 29 9.15 0.14 -4.76
N ASN A 30 10.09 0.65 -5.58
CA ASN A 30 10.44 2.07 -5.60
C ASN A 30 9.32 3.01 -6.11
N SER A 31 8.25 2.46 -6.68
CA SER A 31 7.14 3.22 -7.25
C SER A 31 5.88 3.21 -6.37
N VAL A 32 5.88 2.40 -5.29
CA VAL A 32 4.75 2.36 -4.37
C VAL A 32 4.63 3.70 -3.64
N LYS A 33 3.39 4.13 -3.46
CA LYS A 33 3.03 5.25 -2.58
C LYS A 33 1.99 4.79 -1.58
N VAL A 34 2.15 5.21 -0.33
CA VAL A 34 1.19 4.96 0.76
C VAL A 34 0.68 6.31 1.26
N ILE A 35 -0.59 6.59 1.05
CA ILE A 35 -1.14 7.96 1.17
C ILE A 35 -2.30 7.96 2.17
N ASN A 36 -2.22 8.83 3.18
CA ASN A 36 -3.36 9.12 4.04
C ASN A 36 -4.44 9.88 3.24
N ARG A 37 -5.65 9.33 3.18
CA ARG A 37 -6.86 9.93 2.59
C ARG A 37 -7.93 10.23 3.63
N SER A 38 -7.62 10.05 4.90
CA SER A 38 -8.48 10.39 6.01
C SER A 38 -8.57 11.90 6.16
N ASP A 39 -9.66 12.39 6.74
CA ASP A 39 -9.82 13.82 7.04
C ASP A 39 -9.05 14.23 8.33
N SER A 40 -8.47 13.25 9.02
CA SER A 40 -7.70 13.39 10.25
C SER A 40 -6.32 12.76 10.11
N GLU A 41 -5.38 13.22 10.91
CA GLU A 41 -4.06 12.61 11.09
C GLU A 41 -3.97 11.71 12.33
N ASP A 42 -5.03 11.64 13.14
CA ASP A 42 -5.04 10.83 14.35
C ASP A 42 -5.40 9.36 14.05
N LEU A 43 -4.52 8.43 14.43
CA LEU A 43 -4.77 6.98 14.37
C LEU A 43 -5.94 6.51 15.25
N LYS A 44 -6.48 7.38 16.12
CA LYS A 44 -7.71 7.13 16.88
C LYS A 44 -8.97 7.64 16.17
N SER A 45 -8.85 8.18 14.96
CA SER A 45 -9.98 8.61 14.14
C SER A 45 -10.96 7.48 13.89
N THR A 46 -12.24 7.82 13.77
CA THR A 46 -13.33 6.89 13.47
C THR A 46 -13.43 6.53 11.98
N ASP A 47 -12.73 7.28 11.12
CA ASP A 47 -12.68 7.06 9.68
C ASP A 47 -11.24 7.21 9.21
N ILE A 48 -10.55 6.08 9.06
CA ILE A 48 -9.18 6.02 8.55
C ILE A 48 -9.21 5.40 7.17
N ARG A 49 -8.71 6.14 6.18
CA ARG A 49 -8.65 5.74 4.78
C ARG A 49 -7.24 5.88 4.28
N ILE A 50 -6.65 4.77 3.84
CA ILE A 50 -5.28 4.74 3.33
C ILE A 50 -5.29 4.19 1.90
N GLU A 51 -4.70 4.96 1.00
CA GLU A 51 -4.50 4.56 -0.39
C GLU A 51 -3.13 3.93 -0.56
N VAL A 52 -3.09 2.76 -1.21
CA VAL A 52 -1.84 2.16 -1.71
C VAL A 52 -1.87 2.29 -3.22
N ARG A 53 -0.82 2.87 -3.81
CA ARG A 53 -0.75 3.14 -5.25
C ARG A 53 0.56 2.65 -5.83
N ILE A 54 0.49 2.04 -7.02
CA ILE A 54 1.62 1.78 -7.90
C ILE A 54 1.25 2.36 -9.26
N GLN A 55 2.00 3.36 -9.73
CA GLN A 55 1.72 4.06 -10.99
C GLN A 55 0.24 4.54 -11.07
N ASN A 56 -0.56 3.96 -11.98
CA ASN A 56 -1.97 4.29 -12.22
C ASN A 56 -2.96 3.35 -11.51
N LEU A 57 -2.48 2.34 -10.78
CA LEU A 57 -3.31 1.37 -10.05
C LEU A 57 -3.29 1.70 -8.56
N TYR A 58 -4.44 1.59 -7.90
CA TYR A 58 -4.53 1.83 -6.47
C TYR A 58 -5.59 0.94 -5.78
N THR A 59 -5.43 0.76 -4.48
CA THR A 59 -6.45 0.26 -3.55
C THR A 59 -6.71 1.30 -2.46
N ILE A 60 -7.90 1.25 -1.86
CA ILE A 60 -8.25 2.04 -0.68
C ILE A 60 -8.60 1.06 0.44
N ASN A 61 -7.84 1.12 1.53
CA ASN A 61 -8.11 0.36 2.75
C ASN A 61 -8.80 1.29 3.75
N ASN A 62 -9.91 0.84 4.31
CA ASN A 62 -10.69 1.58 5.31
C ASN A 62 -10.63 0.86 6.65
N TYR A 63 -10.39 1.60 7.72
CA TYR A 63 -10.24 1.02 9.05
C TYR A 63 -11.21 1.69 10.02
N LEU A 64 -11.79 0.85 10.88
CA LEU A 64 -12.64 1.29 11.98
C LEU A 64 -11.78 1.64 13.21
N PRO A 65 -12.28 2.52 14.09
CA PRO A 65 -11.59 2.84 15.33
C PRO A 65 -11.54 1.61 16.26
N ASN A 66 -10.65 1.68 17.25
CA ASN A 66 -10.54 0.71 18.35
C ASN A 66 -10.13 -0.72 17.94
N ILE A 67 -9.61 -0.91 16.72
CA ILE A 67 -8.95 -2.16 16.35
C ILE A 67 -7.68 -2.30 17.20
N GLU A 68 -7.54 -3.42 17.90
CA GLU A 68 -6.35 -3.73 18.67
C GLU A 68 -5.14 -3.89 17.73
N HIS A 69 -4.00 -3.31 18.10
CA HIS A 69 -2.79 -3.30 17.26
C HIS A 69 -2.98 -2.72 15.86
N LEU A 70 -3.90 -1.76 15.69
CA LEU A 70 -4.22 -1.13 14.41
C LEU A 70 -3.01 -0.76 13.53
N PRO A 71 -1.90 -0.17 14.03
CA PRO A 71 -0.74 0.13 13.19
C PRO A 71 -0.13 -1.09 12.50
N GLY A 72 -0.07 -2.24 13.19
CA GLY A 72 0.45 -3.48 12.61
C GLY A 72 -0.50 -4.09 11.58
N ILE A 73 -1.81 -3.97 11.81
CA ILE A 73 -2.83 -4.40 10.83
C ILE A 73 -2.73 -3.55 9.55
N ILE A 74 -2.63 -2.22 9.71
CA ILE A 74 -2.43 -1.29 8.60
C ILE A 74 -1.17 -1.69 7.79
N GLU A 75 -0.05 -1.98 8.46
CA GLU A 75 1.19 -2.42 7.81
C GLU A 75 0.99 -3.68 6.97
N MET A 76 0.32 -4.70 7.51
CA MET A 76 0.08 -5.96 6.81
C MET A 76 -0.87 -5.78 5.62
N ASP A 77 -1.98 -5.05 5.80
CA ASP A 77 -2.97 -4.79 4.74
C ASP A 77 -2.38 -3.96 3.59
N ILE A 78 -1.48 -3.02 3.89
CA ILE A 78 -0.76 -2.26 2.88
C ILE A 78 0.19 -3.16 2.09
N LEU A 79 0.93 -4.06 2.77
CA LEU A 79 1.82 -5.00 2.10
C LEU A 79 1.05 -5.95 1.17
N ASP A 80 -0.10 -6.44 1.61
CA ASP A 80 -0.96 -7.30 0.80
C ASP A 80 -1.58 -6.54 -0.38
N SER A 81 -2.05 -5.31 -0.15
CA SER A 81 -2.51 -4.40 -1.21
C SER A 81 -1.43 -4.17 -2.27
N PHE A 82 -0.19 -3.89 -1.84
CA PHE A 82 0.94 -3.73 -2.75
C PHE A 82 1.15 -4.98 -3.61
N LYS A 83 1.18 -6.18 -3.02
CA LYS A 83 1.32 -7.45 -3.76
C LYS A 83 0.18 -7.69 -4.74
N ILE A 84 -1.06 -7.33 -4.38
CA ILE A 84 -2.22 -7.40 -5.29
C ILE A 84 -2.03 -6.45 -6.48
N LEU A 85 -1.55 -5.22 -6.24
CA LEU A 85 -1.30 -4.24 -7.28
C LEU A 85 -0.20 -4.67 -8.25
N CYS A 86 0.91 -5.26 -7.75
CA CYS A 86 1.95 -5.85 -8.59
C CYS A 86 1.34 -6.89 -9.55
N ARG A 87 0.64 -7.90 -9.01
CA ARG A 87 -0.03 -8.94 -9.82
C ARG A 87 -1.02 -8.39 -10.85
N ARG A 88 -1.67 -7.26 -10.56
CA ARG A 88 -2.58 -6.58 -11.50
C ARG A 88 -1.83 -5.86 -12.61
N SER A 89 -0.74 -5.17 -12.27
CA SER A 89 0.12 -4.47 -13.23
C SER A 89 0.68 -5.45 -14.27
N GLU A 90 1.08 -6.64 -13.82
CA GLU A 90 1.63 -7.69 -14.67
C GLU A 90 0.64 -8.20 -15.71
N ARG A 91 -0.62 -8.43 -15.30
CA ARG A 91 -1.68 -8.86 -16.23
C ARG A 91 -1.92 -7.80 -17.30
N ILE A 92 -1.98 -6.53 -16.91
CA ILE A 92 -2.15 -5.43 -17.86
C ILE A 92 -0.97 -5.35 -18.84
N SER A 93 0.26 -5.57 -18.36
CA SER A 93 1.45 -5.62 -19.20
C SER A 93 1.41 -6.80 -20.18
N SER A 94 0.94 -7.98 -19.74
CA SER A 94 0.82 -9.17 -20.59
C SER A 94 -0.25 -9.03 -21.67
N ASP A 95 -1.41 -8.44 -21.35
CA ASP A 95 -2.51 -8.24 -22.30
C ASP A 95 -2.15 -7.25 -23.42
N THR A 96 -1.23 -6.33 -23.16
CA THR A 96 -0.73 -5.37 -24.16
C THR A 96 0.17 -6.04 -25.21
N ILE A 97 0.80 -7.17 -24.88
CA ILE A 97 1.74 -7.89 -25.78
C ILE A 97 0.99 -8.73 -26.83
N THR A 98 -0.27 -9.08 -26.61
CA THR A 98 -1.04 -9.96 -27.50
C THR A 98 -1.71 -9.23 -28.68
N ILE A 99 -1.52 -7.92 -28.80
CA ILE A 99 -2.08 -7.08 -29.87
C ILE A 99 -0.93 -6.50 -30.70
N ASN A 100 -0.11 -7.36 -31.31
CA ASN A 100 0.84 -6.98 -32.38
C ASN A 100 1.09 -8.18 -33.30
#